data_AF-A0A6A0HBY1-F1
#
_entry.id   AF-A0A6A0HBY1-F1
#
_cell.length_a   1.000
_cell.length_b   1.000
_cell.length_c   1.000
_cell.angle_alpha   90.00
_cell.angle_beta   90.00
_cell.angle_gamma   90.00
#
_symmetry.space_group_name_H-M   'P 1'
#
loop_
_entity.id
_entity.type
_entity.pdbx_description
1 polymer ?
#
loop_
_entity_poly.entity_id
_entity_poly.type
_entity_poly.pdbx_seq_one_letter_code
_entity_poly.pdbx_strand_id
1 'polypeptide(L)'
;MSGHAVPIVVQNNDSRELELDEDALRSVLLCPEVGDKPVCVVAVAGAIRQGKSFFMNFLLKYCVHNGSSNWIDDPSLPNKGFAWRGGIERETTGISIWSKPFVFTKPSGEKVSNKLMFANLRSVLDGGSDSYGHSRNV
;
A
#
# COMPACT_ATOMS: atom_id res chain seq x y z
N MET A 1 -6.42 -1.43 13.83
CA MET A 1 -5.49 -2.28 13.06
C MET A 1 -4.07 -2.02 13.52
N SER A 2 -3.21 -3.04 13.63
CA SER A 2 -1.87 -2.89 14.23
C SER A 2 -0.73 -2.73 13.20
N GLY A 3 -1.01 -2.34 11.95
CA GLY A 3 0.01 -2.10 10.90
C GLY A 3 -0.01 -0.66 10.39
N HIS A 4 0.99 -0.30 9.59
CA HIS A 4 1.10 1.01 8.95
C HIS A 4 1.76 0.87 7.57
N ALA A 5 1.66 1.93 6.75
CA ALA A 5 2.37 1.98 5.48
C ALA A 5 3.85 2.31 5.71
N VAL A 6 4.73 1.50 5.13
CA VAL A 6 6.19 1.66 5.18
C VAL A 6 6.65 2.05 3.79
N PRO A 7 7.15 3.27 3.57
CA PRO A 7 7.81 3.64 2.31
C PRO A 7 9.03 2.74 2.10
N ILE A 8 9.12 2.14 0.92
CA ILE A 8 10.27 1.28 0.53
C ILE A 8 10.95 1.79 -0.74
N VAL A 9 10.24 2.60 -1.54
CA VAL A 9 10.86 3.38 -2.61
C VAL A 9 10.50 4.83 -2.33
N VAL A 10 11.51 5.66 -2.17
CA VAL A 10 11.38 7.09 -1.86
C VAL A 10 12.01 7.91 -2.98
N GLN A 11 11.51 9.13 -3.18
CA GLN A 11 12.15 10.07 -4.10
C GLN A 11 13.21 10.86 -3.33
N ASN A 12 14.44 10.83 -3.82
CA ASN A 12 15.50 11.69 -3.31
C ASN A 12 15.13 13.15 -3.60
N ASN A 13 15.17 14.00 -2.56
CA ASN A 13 14.74 15.40 -2.67
C ASN A 13 15.67 16.24 -3.55
N ASP A 14 16.94 15.86 -3.65
CA ASP A 14 17.97 16.62 -4.36
C ASP A 14 18.08 16.15 -5.82
N SER A 15 18.21 14.84 -6.05
CA SER A 15 18.40 14.28 -7.40
C SER A 15 17.08 14.02 -8.14
N ARG A 16 15.94 14.02 -7.42
CA ARG A 16 14.62 13.54 -7.91
C ARG A 16 14.60 12.08 -8.33
N GLU A 17 15.69 11.34 -8.12
CA GLU A 17 15.78 9.92 -8.42
C GLU A 17 14.98 9.10 -7.42
N LEU A 18 14.58 7.90 -7.82
CA LEU A 18 13.91 6.94 -6.95
C LEU A 18 14.96 6.04 -6.31
N GLU A 19 14.97 5.98 -4.99
CA GLU A 19 15.88 5.16 -4.19
C GLU A 19 15.11 4.10 -3.42
N LEU A 20 15.70 2.90 -3.34
CA LEU A 20 15.17 1.81 -2.53
C LEU A 20 15.68 1.97 -1.09
N ASP A 21 14.76 2.03 -0.14
CA ASP A 21 15.08 1.89 1.28
C ASP A 21 15.16 0.40 1.62
N GLU A 22 16.37 -0.15 1.48
CA GLU A 22 16.62 -1.57 1.76
C GLU A 22 16.34 -1.95 3.21
N ASP A 23 16.65 -1.07 4.16
CA ASP A 23 16.47 -1.35 5.58
C ASP A 23 14.98 -1.39 5.95
N ALA A 24 14.19 -0.46 5.42
CA ALA A 24 12.74 -0.48 5.55
C ALA A 24 12.14 -1.75 4.92
N LEU A 25 12.59 -2.12 3.71
CA LEU A 25 12.11 -3.34 3.05
C LEU A 25 12.46 -4.60 3.86
N ARG A 26 13.71 -4.71 4.32
CA ARG A 26 14.19 -5.84 5.15
C ARG A 26 13.41 -5.94 6.46
N SER A 27 13.09 -4.82 7.10
CA SER A 27 12.31 -4.81 8.35
C SER A 27 10.93 -5.46 8.20
N VAL A 28 10.34 -5.40 7.00
CA VAL A 28 9.02 -5.97 6.68
C VAL A 28 9.14 -7.40 6.15
N LEU A 29 10.08 -7.67 5.25
CA LEU A 29 10.23 -8.97 4.56
C LEU A 29 11.04 -10.02 5.33
N LEU A 30 11.94 -9.61 6.23
CA LEU A 30 12.82 -10.51 6.96
C LEU A 30 12.38 -10.71 8.42
N CYS A 31 11.18 -10.28 8.79
CA CYS A 31 10.68 -10.52 10.14
C CYS A 31 10.52 -12.05 10.39
N PRO A 32 10.76 -12.56 11.61
CA PRO A 32 10.70 -14.00 11.90
C PRO A 32 9.36 -14.65 11.57
N GLU A 33 8.28 -13.86 11.54
CA GLU A 33 6.94 -14.36 11.20
C GLU A 33 6.81 -14.71 9.71
N VAL A 34 7.70 -14.18 8.84
CA VAL A 34 7.60 -14.19 7.37
C VAL A 34 8.77 -14.80 6.61
N GLY A 35 9.97 -14.85 7.18
CA GLY A 35 11.23 -15.03 6.44
C GLY A 35 11.28 -16.23 5.47
N ASP A 36 10.70 -17.38 5.84
CA ASP A 36 10.80 -18.62 5.05
C ASP A 36 9.50 -19.02 4.33
N LYS A 37 8.48 -18.15 4.32
CA LYS A 37 7.15 -18.48 3.75
C LYS A 37 6.96 -17.85 2.37
N PRO A 38 6.30 -18.55 1.43
CA PRO A 38 5.91 -17.93 0.16
C PRO A 38 5.06 -16.66 0.36
N VAL A 39 5.40 -15.60 -0.36
CA VAL A 39 4.72 -14.31 -0.30
C VAL A 39 3.90 -14.09 -1.57
N CYS A 40 2.66 -13.64 -1.39
CA CYS A 40 1.81 -13.07 -2.41
C CYS A 40 1.81 -11.55 -2.25
N VAL A 41 2.16 -10.83 -3.32
CA VAL A 41 2.15 -9.36 -3.32
C VAL A 41 0.97 -8.89 -4.15
N VAL A 42 0.10 -8.09 -3.54
CA VAL A 42 -0.96 -7.35 -4.23
C VAL A 42 -0.52 -5.91 -4.36
N ALA A 43 -0.18 -5.53 -5.58
CA ALA A 43 0.18 -4.17 -5.95
C ALA A 43 -1.03 -3.47 -6.58
N VAL A 44 -1.35 -2.26 -6.11
CA VAL A 44 -2.37 -1.41 -6.75
C VAL A 44 -1.65 -0.21 -7.37
N ALA A 45 -1.68 -0.13 -8.70
CA ALA A 45 -1.07 0.94 -9.48
C ALA A 45 -2.11 1.71 -10.29
N GLY A 46 -1.84 2.99 -10.58
CA GLY A 46 -2.72 3.81 -11.42
C GLY A 46 -2.56 5.31 -11.16
N ALA A 47 -3.33 6.11 -11.90
CA ALA A 47 -3.29 7.56 -11.80
C ALA A 47 -3.61 8.08 -10.37
N ILE A 48 -3.12 9.28 -10.07
CA ILE A 48 -3.34 9.96 -8.79
C ILE A 48 -4.84 10.24 -8.59
N ARG A 49 -5.28 10.20 -7.33
CA ARG A 49 -6.67 10.49 -6.93
C ARG A 49 -7.75 9.54 -7.49
N GLN A 50 -7.37 8.39 -8.04
CA GLN A 50 -8.30 7.31 -8.41
C GLN A 50 -8.65 6.37 -7.25
N GLY A 51 -8.56 6.84 -6.00
CA GLY A 51 -8.98 6.07 -4.83
C GLY A 51 -8.15 4.82 -4.50
N LYS A 52 -6.89 4.70 -4.97
CA LYS A 52 -6.04 3.52 -4.70
C LYS A 52 -5.89 3.20 -3.21
N SER A 53 -5.45 4.18 -2.40
CA SER A 53 -5.30 4.00 -0.95
C SER A 53 -6.64 3.65 -0.27
N PHE A 54 -7.73 4.25 -0.75
CA PHE A 54 -9.08 3.94 -0.27
C PHE A 54 -9.45 2.47 -0.55
N PHE A 55 -9.25 2.00 -1.78
CA PHE A 55 -9.47 0.60 -2.15
C PHE A 55 -8.58 -0.36 -1.36
N MET A 56 -7.29 -0.03 -1.21
CA MET A 56 -6.37 -0.84 -0.41
C MET A 56 -6.80 -0.94 1.06
N ASN A 57 -7.42 0.11 1.62
CA ASN A 57 -7.95 0.05 2.98
C ASN A 57 -9.13 -0.94 3.11
N PHE A 58 -9.93 -1.16 2.06
CA PHE A 58 -10.91 -2.25 2.04
C PHE A 58 -10.25 -3.63 1.99
N LEU A 59 -9.19 -3.78 1.20
CA LEU A 59 -8.44 -5.04 1.17
C LEU A 59 -7.81 -5.35 2.54
N LEU A 60 -7.25 -4.35 3.21
CA LEU A 60 -6.76 -4.48 4.59
C LEU A 60 -7.88 -4.90 5.54
N LYS A 61 -9.07 -4.28 5.44
CA LYS A 61 -10.25 -4.64 6.24
C LYS A 61 -10.65 -6.09 6.01
N TYR A 62 -10.74 -6.53 4.75
CA TYR A 62 -11.05 -7.91 4.38
C TYR A 62 -10.06 -8.90 5.02
N CYS A 63 -8.77 -8.62 4.96
CA CYS A 63 -7.74 -9.48 5.52
C CYS A 63 -7.75 -9.53 7.05
N VAL A 64 -8.02 -8.41 7.73
CA VAL A 64 -8.17 -8.38 9.20
C VAL A 64 -9.35 -9.23 9.66
N HIS A 65 -10.41 -9.30 8.86
CA HIS A 65 -11.57 -10.17 9.12
C HIS A 65 -11.40 -11.60 8.63
N ASN A 66 -10.22 -11.96 8.10
CA ASN A 66 -9.94 -13.28 7.54
C ASN A 66 -11.01 -13.74 6.51
N GLY A 67 -11.55 -12.79 5.75
CA GLY A 67 -12.57 -13.05 4.74
C GLY A 67 -13.95 -13.45 5.25
N SER A 68 -14.33 -13.09 6.48
CA SER A 68 -15.69 -13.32 7.00
C SER A 68 -16.76 -12.68 6.11
N SER A 69 -17.98 -13.22 6.07
CA SER A 69 -19.05 -12.72 5.19
C SER A 69 -19.45 -11.27 5.45
N ASN A 70 -19.29 -10.81 6.70
CA ASN A 70 -19.73 -9.49 7.15
C ASN A 70 -18.54 -8.52 7.35
N TRP A 71 -17.39 -8.81 6.72
CA TRP A 71 -16.15 -8.04 6.87
C TRP A 71 -16.31 -6.55 6.53
N ILE A 72 -17.24 -6.20 5.64
CA ILE A 72 -17.45 -4.83 5.19
C ILE A 72 -18.29 -4.02 6.20
N ASP A 73 -19.21 -4.69 6.90
CA ASP A 73 -20.23 -4.05 7.72
C ASP A 73 -19.78 -3.75 9.15
N ASP A 74 -18.59 -4.20 9.57
CA ASP A 74 -18.09 -3.93 10.92
C ASP A 74 -17.77 -2.44 11.11
N PRO A 75 -18.54 -1.69 11.94
CA PRO A 75 -18.31 -0.27 12.17
C PRO A 75 -17.17 -0.02 13.18
N SER A 76 -16.73 -1.04 13.92
CA SER A 76 -15.68 -0.95 14.95
C SER A 76 -14.27 -0.85 14.35
N LEU A 77 -14.10 -1.29 13.10
CA LEU A 77 -12.87 -1.17 12.33
C LEU A 77 -13.02 -0.06 11.28
N PRO A 78 -12.69 1.21 11.63
CA PRO A 78 -12.68 2.27 10.64
C PRO A 78 -11.70 1.92 9.52
N ASN A 79 -12.00 2.35 8.28
CA ASN A 79 -11.15 2.21 7.08
C ASN A 79 -9.87 3.06 7.22
N LYS A 80 -9.01 2.66 8.16
CA LYS A 80 -7.74 3.29 8.51
C LYS A 80 -6.64 2.29 8.17
N GLY A 81 -5.71 2.73 7.33
CA GLY A 81 -4.61 1.90 6.87
C GLY A 81 -3.55 2.76 6.18
N PHE A 82 -3.44 2.64 4.86
CA PHE A 82 -2.70 3.60 4.07
C PHE A 82 -3.31 4.99 4.24
N ALA A 83 -2.45 5.99 4.46
CA ALA A 83 -2.87 7.38 4.53
C ALA A 83 -3.66 7.76 3.27
N TRP A 84 -4.80 8.38 3.49
CA TRP A 84 -5.65 8.91 2.45
C TRP A 84 -6.38 10.16 2.97
N ARG A 85 -6.39 11.22 2.17
CA ARG A 85 -7.19 12.41 2.43
C ARG A 85 -7.97 12.81 1.17
N GLY A 86 -9.19 13.29 1.34
CA GLY A 86 -9.88 14.05 0.29
C GLY A 86 -9.20 15.41 0.09
N GLY A 87 -8.66 15.68 -1.10
CA GLY A 87 -7.95 16.93 -1.39
C GLY A 87 -7.17 16.90 -2.71
N ILE A 88 -6.58 18.04 -3.09
CA ILE A 88 -5.75 18.23 -4.29
C ILE A 88 -4.26 18.02 -3.99
N GLU A 89 -3.85 18.10 -2.73
CA GLU A 89 -2.45 17.98 -2.32
C GLU A 89 -1.93 16.54 -2.36
N ARG A 90 -0.64 16.44 -2.67
CA ARG A 90 0.11 15.19 -2.88
C ARG A 90 0.30 14.49 -1.53
N GLU A 91 -0.05 13.20 -1.45
CA GLU A 91 0.04 12.44 -0.18
C GLU A 91 1.06 11.27 -0.23
N THR A 92 1.36 10.71 -1.41
CA THR A 92 2.31 9.58 -1.56
C THR A 92 3.23 9.76 -2.78
N THR A 93 4.54 9.67 -2.54
CA THR A 93 5.61 9.56 -3.55
C THR A 93 6.25 8.18 -3.43
N GLY A 94 6.57 7.55 -4.57
CA GLY A 94 7.24 6.25 -4.60
C GLY A 94 6.33 5.04 -4.34
N ILE A 95 6.84 4.07 -3.56
CA ILE A 95 6.16 2.80 -3.25
C ILE A 95 6.14 2.61 -1.74
N SER A 96 4.98 2.23 -1.21
CA SER A 96 4.84 1.84 0.19
C SER A 96 4.27 0.43 0.32
N ILE A 97 4.80 -0.34 1.26
CA ILE A 97 4.33 -1.67 1.62
C ILE A 97 3.63 -1.64 2.98
N TRP A 98 2.65 -2.52 3.20
CA TRP A 98 2.04 -2.66 4.51
C TRP A 98 2.96 -3.39 5.50
N SER A 99 3.18 -2.82 6.69
CA SER A 99 4.16 -3.29 7.67
C SER A 99 3.88 -4.68 8.26
N LYS A 100 2.63 -5.17 8.14
CA LYS A 100 2.19 -6.42 8.76
C LYS A 100 1.56 -7.36 7.74
N PRO A 101 2.24 -8.42 7.33
CA PRO A 101 1.71 -9.33 6.34
C PRO A 101 0.64 -10.23 6.92
N PHE A 102 -0.37 -10.52 6.11
CA PHE A 102 -1.50 -11.37 6.50
C PHE A 102 -1.20 -12.82 6.15
N VAL A 103 -1.51 -13.74 7.07
CA VAL A 103 -1.32 -15.18 6.83
C VAL A 103 -2.62 -15.77 6.32
N PHE A 104 -2.56 -16.49 5.20
CA PHE A 104 -3.70 -17.26 4.69
C PHE A 104 -3.29 -18.67 4.30
N THR A 105 -4.25 -19.60 4.40
CA THR A 105 -4.08 -20.99 3.99
C THR A 105 -4.67 -21.17 2.60
N LYS A 106 -3.95 -21.84 1.70
CA LYS A 106 -4.47 -22.13 0.36
C LYS A 106 -5.69 -23.06 0.44
N PRO A 107 -6.67 -22.94 -0.48
CA PRO A 107 -7.79 -23.89 -0.58
C PRO A 107 -7.34 -25.33 -0.81
N SER A 108 -6.14 -25.55 -1.36
CA SER A 108 -5.55 -26.88 -1.58
C SER A 108 -5.27 -27.66 -0.30
N GLY A 109 -5.38 -27.06 0.89
CA GLY A 109 -5.11 -27.72 2.18
C GLY A 109 -3.62 -28.00 2.43
N GLU A 110 -2.76 -27.64 1.49
CA GLU A 110 -1.30 -27.64 1.68
C GLU A 110 -0.98 -26.76 2.90
N LYS A 111 -0.17 -27.26 3.85
CA LYS A 111 0.26 -26.52 5.06
C LYS A 111 1.19 -25.33 4.76
N VAL A 112 1.13 -24.78 3.56
CA VAL A 112 1.86 -23.60 3.16
C VAL A 112 0.99 -22.40 3.50
N SER A 113 1.31 -21.78 4.62
CA SER A 113 0.82 -20.45 4.97
C SER A 113 1.47 -19.43 4.04
N ASN A 114 0.67 -18.79 3.20
CA ASN A 114 1.12 -17.69 2.35
C ASN A 114 0.97 -16.37 3.10
N LYS A 115 1.88 -15.43 2.80
CA LYS A 115 1.83 -14.06 3.32
C LYS A 115 1.25 -13.14 2.26
N LEU A 116 0.24 -12.34 2.58
CA LEU A 116 -0.25 -11.28 1.71
C LEU A 116 0.36 -9.95 2.11
N MET A 117 0.98 -9.28 1.15
CA MET A 117 1.51 -7.92 1.30
C MET A 117 0.85 -6.99 0.30
N PHE A 118 0.49 -5.80 0.76
CA PHE A 118 -0.09 -4.76 -0.08
C PHE A 118 0.97 -3.72 -0.40
N ALA A 119 1.17 -3.46 -1.69
CA ALA A 119 2.04 -2.40 -2.17
C ALA A 119 1.19 -1.33 -2.87
N ASN A 120 1.33 -0.09 -2.44
CA ASN A 120 0.72 1.06 -3.11
C ASN A 120 1.74 1.60 -4.11
N LEU A 121 1.40 1.56 -5.40
CA LEU A 121 2.25 2.07 -6.46
C LEU A 121 1.63 3.33 -7.03
N ARG A 122 2.42 4.42 -7.07
CA ARG A 122 2.12 5.54 -7.95
C ARG A 122 2.69 5.26 -9.34
N SER A 123 2.01 5.75 -10.38
CA SER A 123 2.60 5.88 -11.72
C SER A 123 3.83 6.78 -11.65
N VAL A 124 5.01 6.21 -11.92
CA VAL A 124 6.25 6.97 -12.16
C VAL A 124 6.17 7.76 -13.48
N LEU A 125 5.10 7.55 -14.28
CA LEU A 125 4.95 8.07 -15.64
C LEU A 125 4.48 9.52 -15.74
N ASP A 126 4.39 10.29 -14.65
CA ASP A 126 4.27 11.76 -14.76
C ASP A 126 5.64 12.36 -15.09
N GLY A 127 6.22 11.90 -16.20
CA GLY A 127 7.35 12.54 -16.84
C GLY A 127 6.87 13.85 -17.48
N GLY A 128 7.21 14.97 -16.85
CA GLY A 128 7.23 16.27 -17.49
C GLY A 128 5.89 16.99 -17.60
N SER A 129 5.60 17.83 -16.61
CA SER A 129 5.13 19.22 -16.78
C SER A 129 4.59 19.75 -15.45
N ASP A 130 5.50 20.25 -14.61
CA ASP A 130 5.13 21.37 -13.74
C ASP A 130 4.98 22.61 -14.65
N SER A 131 3.83 22.73 -15.32
CA SER A 131 3.36 23.99 -15.86
C SER A 131 2.07 24.36 -15.13
N TYR A 132 2.26 25.02 -13.99
CA TYR A 132 1.27 25.91 -13.41
C TYR A 132 0.92 26.97 -14.46
N GLY A 133 -0.16 26.74 -15.21
CA GLY A 133 -0.80 27.72 -16.07
C GLY A 133 -1.81 28.51 -15.25
N HIS A 134 -1.41 29.70 -14.84
CA HIS A 134 -2.28 30.74 -14.31
C HIS A 134 -3.30 31.12 -15.39
N SER A 135 -4.60 30.91 -15.13
CA SER A 135 -5.67 31.57 -15.89
C SER A 135 -6.83 31.92 -14.97
N ARG A 136 -6.86 33.21 -14.58
CA ARG A 136 -8.09 33.93 -14.30
C ARG A 136 -8.95 34.03 -15.57
N ASN A 137 -10.22 34.39 -15.37
CA ASN A 137 -11.29 34.73 -16.33
C ASN A 137 -12.20 33.53 -16.61
N VAL A 138 -13.51 33.54 -16.34
CA VAL A 138 -14.50 34.57 -15.98
C VAL A 138 -15.49 33.95 -14.99
#